data_AF-A0A183U827-F1
#
_entry.id   AF-A0A183U827-F1
#
_cell.length_a   1.000
_cell.length_b   1.000
_cell.length_c   1.000
_cell.angle_alpha   90.00
_cell.angle_beta   90.00
_cell.angle_gamma   90.00
#
_symmetry.space_group_name_H-M   'P 1'
#
loop_
_entity.id
_entity.type
_entity.pdbx_description
1 polymer ?
#
loop_
_entity_poly.entity_id
_entity_poly.type
_entity_poly.pdbx_seq_one_letter_code
_entity_poly.pdbx_strand_id
1 'polypeptide(L)'
;MFRSVEVAMEAMEEWWAELEQYNASSNPNIIFDKDVFEYAESWSQVYATMAWGEATKIGCGIKNCTLKNTEWSVITCHYDREAITCSVCIQPSLIVAKCEFRKGQSFPTLCLRRHEEER
;
A
#
# COMPACT_ATOMS: atom_id res chain seq x y z
N MET A 1 -19.39 7.46 -16.31
CA MET A 1 -19.19 7.43 -14.85
C MET A 1 -18.20 6.34 -14.39
N PHE A 2 -17.68 5.46 -15.28
CA PHE A 2 -16.84 4.30 -14.89
C PHE A 2 -15.32 4.52 -14.94
N ARG A 3 -14.82 5.60 -15.58
CA ARG A 3 -13.38 5.81 -15.86
C ARG A 3 -12.50 6.03 -14.63
N SER A 4 -13.05 6.55 -13.52
CA SER A 4 -12.25 6.84 -12.31
C SER A 4 -11.91 5.59 -11.50
N VAL A 5 -12.78 4.57 -11.50
CA VAL A 5 -12.52 3.31 -10.78
C VAL A 5 -11.44 2.50 -11.50
N GLU A 6 -11.50 2.48 -12.84
CA GLU A 6 -10.50 1.83 -13.69
C GLU A 6 -9.10 2.43 -13.48
N VAL A 7 -8.97 3.76 -13.57
CA VAL A 7 -7.71 4.46 -13.27
C VAL A 7 -7.19 4.16 -11.87
N ALA A 8 -8.08 4.02 -10.88
CA ALA A 8 -7.67 3.67 -9.53
C ALA A 8 -7.11 2.25 -9.44
N MET A 9 -7.75 1.29 -10.13
CA MET A 9 -7.29 -0.09 -10.16
C MET A 9 -5.96 -0.21 -10.89
N GLU A 10 -5.84 0.39 -12.08
CA GLU A 10 -4.59 0.40 -12.86
C GLU A 10 -3.43 0.96 -12.04
N ALA A 11 -3.61 2.12 -11.39
CA ALA A 11 -2.57 2.71 -10.58
C ALA A 11 -2.17 1.83 -9.38
N MET A 12 -3.15 1.22 -8.70
CA MET A 12 -2.87 0.33 -7.56
C MET A 12 -2.14 -0.94 -8.00
N GLU A 13 -2.48 -1.50 -9.15
CA GLU A 13 -1.81 -2.67 -9.73
C GLU A 13 -0.39 -2.32 -10.18
N GLU A 14 -0.19 -1.18 -10.83
CA GLU A 14 1.13 -0.68 -11.22
C GLU A 14 2.04 -0.46 -10.01
N TRP A 15 1.55 0.22 -8.97
CA TRP A 15 2.32 0.43 -7.74
C TRP A 15 2.64 -0.89 -7.04
N TRP A 16 1.71 -1.85 -7.04
CA TRP A 16 1.96 -3.16 -6.41
C TRP A 16 2.93 -4.03 -7.21
N ALA A 17 2.90 -3.96 -8.54
CA ALA A 17 3.75 -4.76 -9.43
C ALA A 17 5.26 -4.47 -9.25
N GLU A 18 5.62 -3.32 -8.66
CA GLU A 18 7.01 -3.00 -8.30
C GLU A 18 7.60 -4.02 -7.31
N LEU A 19 6.77 -4.64 -6.45
CA LEU A 19 7.18 -5.74 -5.57
C LEU A 19 7.60 -7.00 -6.33
N GLU A 20 7.07 -7.23 -7.53
CA GLU A 20 7.48 -8.39 -8.34
C GLU A 20 8.84 -8.15 -9.00
N GLN A 21 9.15 -6.89 -9.32
CA GLN A 21 10.45 -6.49 -9.89
C GLN A 21 11.54 -6.50 -8.82
N TYR A 22 11.24 -6.01 -7.63
CA TYR A 22 12.11 -6.11 -6.46
C TYR A 22 11.91 -7.49 -5.83
N ASN A 23 12.74 -8.49 -6.17
CA ASN A 23 12.64 -9.88 -5.69
C ASN A 23 12.54 -10.01 -4.15
N ALA A 24 11.35 -9.76 -3.58
CA ALA A 24 11.12 -9.63 -2.14
C ALA A 24 11.39 -10.93 -1.40
N SER A 25 11.37 -12.07 -2.11
CA SER A 25 11.75 -13.38 -1.57
C SER A 25 13.23 -13.45 -1.14
N SER A 26 14.10 -12.63 -1.74
CA SER A 26 15.50 -12.47 -1.33
C SER A 26 15.69 -11.56 -0.12
N ASN A 27 14.62 -10.89 0.34
CA ASN A 27 14.57 -10.08 1.55
C ASN A 27 13.59 -10.70 2.56
N PRO A 28 13.99 -11.77 3.27
CA PRO A 28 13.09 -12.56 4.11
C PRO A 28 12.51 -11.79 5.30
N ASN A 29 13.12 -10.66 5.65
CA ASN A 29 12.65 -9.78 6.71
C ASN A 29 11.80 -8.61 6.19
N ILE A 30 11.61 -8.49 4.88
CA ILE A 30 10.84 -7.43 4.21
C ILE A 30 11.23 -6.05 4.76
N ILE A 31 12.54 -5.82 4.88
CA ILE A 31 13.10 -4.56 5.37
C ILE A 31 13.27 -3.63 4.18
N PHE A 32 12.67 -2.44 4.24
CA PHE A 32 12.97 -1.38 3.27
C PHE A 32 14.25 -0.67 3.68
N ASP A 33 15.38 -1.18 3.21
CA ASP A 33 16.66 -0.49 3.32
C ASP A 33 16.90 0.48 2.14
N LYS A 34 18.07 1.12 2.14
CA LYS A 34 18.46 2.04 1.07
C LYS A 34 18.64 1.34 -0.27
N ASP A 35 19.01 0.07 -0.29
CA ASP A 35 19.25 -0.67 -1.54
C ASP A 35 17.91 -0.94 -2.24
N VAL A 36 16.84 -1.19 -1.48
CA VAL A 36 15.45 -1.22 -1.99
C VAL A 36 15.05 0.12 -2.59
N PHE A 37 15.39 1.20 -1.90
CA PHE A 37 15.03 2.57 -2.29
C PHE A 37 15.79 3.01 -3.56
N GLU A 38 17.05 2.63 -3.69
CA GLU A 38 17.87 2.89 -4.88
C GLU A 38 17.39 2.06 -6.09
N TYR A 39 16.91 0.83 -5.87
CA TYR A 39 16.46 -0.05 -6.94
C TYR A 39 15.06 0.28 -7.48
N ALA A 40 14.14 0.66 -6.61
CA ALA A 40 12.74 0.93 -6.97
C ALA A 40 12.51 2.37 -7.48
N GLU A 41 13.57 3.18 -7.60
CA GLU A 41 13.49 4.63 -7.80
C GLU A 41 12.52 5.28 -6.78
N SER A 42 12.14 6.56 -6.98
CA SER A 42 11.32 7.37 -6.06
C SER A 42 10.00 6.73 -5.57
N TRP A 43 9.57 5.62 -6.17
CA TRP A 43 8.26 5.00 -6.04
C TRP A 43 8.21 3.84 -5.03
N SER A 44 9.37 3.39 -4.53
CA SER A 44 9.45 2.41 -3.42
C SER A 44 8.56 2.76 -2.24
N GLN A 45 8.43 4.05 -1.94
CA GLN A 45 7.58 4.56 -0.87
C GLN A 45 6.11 4.20 -1.06
N VAL A 46 5.62 4.09 -2.30
CA VAL A 46 4.21 3.86 -2.59
C VAL A 46 3.83 2.43 -2.23
N TYR A 47 4.56 1.42 -2.75
CA TYR A 47 4.30 0.03 -2.38
C TYR A 47 4.68 -0.28 -0.93
N ALA A 48 5.74 0.36 -0.39
CA ALA A 48 6.10 0.26 1.02
C ALA A 48 4.93 0.68 1.92
N THR A 49 4.30 1.80 1.57
CA THR A 49 3.20 2.37 2.33
C THR A 49 1.91 1.58 2.11
N MET A 50 1.68 1.00 0.92
CA MET A 50 0.59 0.04 0.68
C MET A 50 0.70 -1.21 1.57
N ALA A 51 1.92 -1.72 1.75
CA ALA A 51 2.21 -2.90 2.56
C ALA A 51 2.53 -2.57 4.03
N TRP A 52 2.46 -1.29 4.45
CA TRP A 52 2.88 -0.87 5.78
C TRP A 52 1.88 -1.31 6.85
N GLY A 53 2.28 -2.25 7.72
CA GLY A 53 1.39 -2.86 8.70
C GLY A 53 0.84 -1.90 9.77
N GLU A 54 1.42 -0.70 9.93
CA GLU A 54 0.86 0.32 10.81
C GLU A 54 -0.08 1.32 10.10
N ALA A 55 -0.11 1.35 8.76
CA ALA A 55 -1.07 2.16 8.03
C ALA A 55 -2.46 1.52 8.19
N THR A 56 -3.42 2.28 8.72
CA THR A 56 -4.77 1.78 9.02
C THR A 56 -5.87 2.49 8.23
N LYS A 57 -5.56 3.64 7.63
CA LYS A 57 -6.50 4.43 6.84
C LYS A 57 -5.83 4.91 5.56
N ILE A 58 -6.58 4.85 4.46
CA ILE A 58 -6.20 5.38 3.15
C ILE A 58 -7.32 6.26 2.62
N GLY A 59 -6.98 7.37 1.99
CA GLY A 59 -7.90 8.21 1.25
C GLY A 59 -7.29 8.61 -0.09
N CYS A 60 -8.01 8.37 -1.18
CA CYS A 60 -7.55 8.68 -2.54
C CYS A 60 -8.45 9.70 -3.24
N GLY A 61 -7.86 10.55 -4.05
CA GLY A 61 -8.54 11.50 -4.94
C GLY A 61 -8.05 11.35 -6.38
N ILE A 62 -8.96 11.48 -7.34
CA ILE A 62 -8.64 11.38 -8.77
C ILE A 62 -9.05 12.67 -9.46
N LYS A 63 -8.12 13.23 -10.24
CA LYS A 63 -8.34 14.41 -11.07
C LYS A 63 -7.95 14.13 -12.50
N ASN A 64 -8.91 14.26 -13.40
CA ASN A 64 -8.64 14.28 -14.84
C ASN A 64 -8.16 15.68 -15.22
N CYS A 65 -7.09 15.71 -16.01
CA CYS A 65 -6.42 16.91 -16.47
C CYS A 65 -6.21 16.82 -17.98
N THR A 66 -6.14 17.97 -18.64
CA THR A 66 -5.90 18.05 -20.08
C THR A 66 -4.81 19.07 -20.34
N LEU A 67 -3.73 18.66 -21.00
CA LEU A 67 -2.63 19.53 -21.37
C LEU A 67 -2.30 19.34 -22.85
N LYS A 68 -2.34 20.41 -23.65
CA LYS A 68 -2.03 20.39 -25.10
C LYS A 68 -2.78 19.29 -25.89
N ASN A 69 -4.09 19.15 -25.65
CA ASN A 69 -4.96 18.11 -26.23
C ASN A 69 -4.66 16.66 -25.80
N THR A 70 -3.76 16.45 -24.84
CA THR A 70 -3.54 15.14 -24.20
C THR A 70 -4.31 15.09 -22.89
N GLU A 71 -5.19 14.11 -22.75
CA GLU A 71 -5.85 13.80 -21.47
C GLU A 71 -4.95 12.92 -20.60
N TRP A 72 -4.84 13.26 -19.33
CA TRP A 72 -4.19 12.44 -18.32
C TRP A 72 -5.01 12.47 -17.03
N SER A 73 -4.90 11.39 -16.25
CA SER A 73 -5.52 11.30 -14.94
C SER A 73 -4.42 11.29 -13.90
N VAL A 74 -4.57 12.09 -12.84
CA VAL A 74 -3.72 11.96 -11.64
C VAL A 74 -4.56 11.40 -10.52
N ILE A 75 -4.05 10.31 -9.95
CA ILE A 75 -4.50 9.76 -8.69
C ILE A 75 -3.50 10.14 -7.60
N THR A 76 -4.00 10.47 -6.42
CA THR A 76 -3.19 10.70 -5.23
C THR A 76 -3.85 10.01 -4.06
N CYS A 77 -3.07 9.21 -3.34
CA CYS A 77 -3.52 8.53 -2.12
C CYS A 77 -2.69 9.02 -0.94
N HIS A 78 -3.38 9.29 0.16
CA HIS A 78 -2.77 9.59 1.45
C HIS A 78 -3.07 8.47 2.43
N TYR A 79 -2.06 8.11 3.20
CA TYR A 79 -2.14 7.14 4.28
C TYR A 79 -2.03 7.86 5.62
N ASP A 80 -2.64 7.32 6.67
CA ASP A 80 -2.52 7.87 8.02
C ASP A 80 -1.11 7.70 8.62
N ARG A 81 -0.35 6.75 8.09
CA ARG A 81 1.06 6.53 8.42
C ARG A 81 1.86 6.25 7.16
N GLU A 82 3.07 6.75 7.12
CA GLU A 82 4.03 6.55 6.04
C GLU A 82 5.05 5.48 6.43
N ALA A 83 5.51 4.69 5.46
CA ALA A 83 6.58 3.73 5.69
C ALA A 83 7.91 4.47 5.93
N ILE A 84 8.57 4.15 7.05
CA ILE A 84 9.87 4.75 7.39
C ILE A 84 11.00 3.84 6.88
N THR A 85 11.96 4.42 6.16
CA THR A 85 13.18 3.73 5.71
C THR A 85 13.89 3.05 6.89
N CYS A 86 14.38 1.84 6.67
CA CYS A 86 15.02 0.94 7.63
C CYS A 86 14.08 0.20 8.60
N SER A 87 12.77 0.17 8.31
CA SER A 87 11.80 -0.59 9.11
C SER A 87 11.23 -1.79 8.34
N VAL A 88 10.80 -2.82 9.09
CA VAL A 88 10.11 -3.99 8.54
C VAL A 88 8.69 -3.59 8.15
N CYS A 89 8.30 -3.74 6.88
CA CYS A 89 6.96 -3.35 6.41
C CYS A 89 5.82 -4.14 7.04
N ILE A 90 6.05 -5.45 7.16
CA ILE A 90 5.09 -6.39 7.73
C ILE A 90 5.88 -7.27 8.67
N GLN A 91 5.59 -7.22 9.97
CA GLN A 91 6.16 -8.17 10.93
C GLN A 91 5.23 -9.38 11.04
N PRO A 92 5.54 -10.53 10.39
CA PRO A 92 4.58 -11.63 10.27
C PRO A 92 4.28 -12.27 11.63
N SER A 93 5.28 -12.35 12.50
CA SER A 93 5.15 -12.85 13.88
C SER A 93 4.33 -11.92 14.79
N LEU A 94 4.33 -10.61 14.51
CA LEU A 94 3.60 -9.62 15.31
C LEU A 94 2.12 -9.55 14.92
N ILE A 95 1.79 -9.74 13.64
CA ILE A 95 0.41 -9.79 13.14
C ILE A 95 -0.36 -10.91 13.86
N VAL A 96 0.23 -12.09 13.96
CA VAL A 96 -0.40 -13.25 14.62
C VAL A 96 -0.45 -13.07 16.15
N ALA A 97 0.54 -12.39 16.75
CA ALA A 97 0.64 -12.26 18.20
C ALA A 97 -0.17 -11.10 18.80
N LYS A 98 -0.47 -10.04 18.05
CA LYS A 98 -1.17 -8.84 18.55
C LYS A 98 -2.63 -8.72 18.14
N CYS A 99 -3.10 -9.54 17.21
CA CYS A 99 -4.45 -9.41 16.65
C CYS A 99 -5.36 -10.57 17.05
N GLU A 100 -6.61 -10.24 17.43
CA GLU A 100 -7.64 -11.24 17.68
C GLU A 100 -8.31 -11.67 16.37
N PHE A 101 -7.82 -12.75 15.77
CA PHE A 101 -8.42 -13.33 14.56
C PHE A 101 -9.71 -14.09 14.87
N ARG A 102 -10.75 -13.88 14.06
CA ARG A 102 -12.04 -14.57 14.21
C ARG A 102 -12.30 -15.53 13.06
N LYS A 103 -12.92 -16.67 13.36
CA LYS A 103 -13.45 -17.59 12.34
C LYS A 103 -14.50 -16.87 11.50
N GLY A 104 -14.36 -16.92 10.18
CA GLY A 104 -15.28 -16.29 9.22
C GLY A 104 -14.91 -14.86 8.80
N GLN A 105 -13.72 -14.38 9.14
CA GLN A 105 -13.20 -13.10 8.69
C GLN A 105 -12.89 -13.10 7.19
N SER A 106 -13.32 -12.05 6.46
CA SER A 106 -13.10 -11.93 5.00
C SER A 106 -11.62 -11.86 4.59
N PHE A 107 -10.75 -11.40 5.51
CA PHE A 107 -9.31 -11.31 5.32
C PHE A 107 -8.60 -11.95 6.51
N PRO A 108 -8.25 -13.24 6.43
CA PRO A 108 -7.75 -14.01 7.57
C PRO A 108 -6.32 -13.60 8.00
N THR A 109 -5.63 -12.82 7.17
CA THR A 109 -4.25 -12.34 7.41
C THR A 109 -4.18 -10.87 7.83
N LEU A 110 -5.30 -10.15 7.84
CA LEU A 110 -5.36 -8.74 8.25
C LEU A 110 -6.03 -8.58 9.61
N CYS A 111 -5.55 -7.59 10.39
CA CYS A 111 -6.16 -7.23 11.66
C CYS A 111 -7.36 -6.29 11.40
N LEU A 112 -8.59 -6.79 11.51
CA LEU A 112 -9.78 -5.95 11.32
C LEU A 112 -10.24 -5.34 12.64
N ARG A 113 -10.49 -4.02 12.61
CA ARG A 113 -11.12 -3.29 13.71
C ARG A 113 -12.65 -3.29 13.54
N ARG A 114 -13.42 -3.33 14.65
CA ARG A 114 -14.89 -3.22 14.58
C ARG A 114 -15.32 -1.78 14.28
N HIS A 115 -16.40 -1.66 13.52
CA HIS A 115 -17.03 -0.40 13.13
C HIS A 115 -17.72 0.35 14.30
N GLU A 116 -17.81 -0.24 15.49
CA GLU A 116 -18.56 0.31 16.66
C GLU A 116 -17.74 1.24 17.56
N GLU A 117 -16.43 1.42 17.31
CA GLU A 117 -15.51 2.17 18.19
C GLU A 117 -15.29 3.64 17.77
N GLU A 118 -15.97 4.13 16.71
CA GLU A 118 -15.83 5.51 16.19
C GLU A 118 -16.97 6.44 16.64
N ARG A 119 -17.30 6.48 17.94
CA ARG A 119 -18.18 7.52 18.50
C ARG A 119 -17.48 8.35 19.58
#